data_AF-A0A3E0H568-F1
#
_entry.id   AF-A0A3E0H568-F1
#
_cell.length_a   1.000
_cell.length_b   1.000
_cell.length_c   1.000
_cell.angle_alpha   90.00
_cell.angle_beta   90.00
_cell.angle_gamma   90.00
#
_symmetry.space_group_name_H-M   'P 1'
#
loop_
_entity.id
_entity.type
_entity.pdbx_description
1 polymer ?
#
loop_
_entity_poly.entity_id
_entity_poly.type
_entity_poly.pdbx_seq_one_letter_code
_entity_poly.pdbx_strand_id
1 'polypeptide(L)' 'MKHPDYATIAKLKDILGLSESTQWRMRKDGRLAFFKIGRSVRYKLSEILEQLEAR' A
#
# COMPACT_ATOMS: atom_id res chain seq x y z
N MET A 1 2.60 18.58 0.84
CA MET A 1 1.25 18.04 0.60
C MET A 1 0.99 17.02 1.72
N LYS A 2 0.00 17.20 2.60
CA LYS A 2 -0.32 16.16 3.61
C LYS A 2 -1.10 15.06 2.88
N HIS A 3 -0.47 13.91 2.64
CA HIS A 3 -1.17 12.76 2.09
C HIS A 3 -2.15 12.23 3.14
N PRO A 4 -3.37 11.81 2.76
CA PRO A 4 -4.21 11.06 3.68
C PRO A 4 -3.43 9.81 4.11
N ASP A 5 -3.43 9.50 5.40
CA ASP A 5 -2.67 8.35 5.94
C ASP A 5 -3.14 7.02 5.32
N TYR A 6 -4.32 7.00 4.69
CA TYR A 6 -4.88 5.84 4.02
C TYR A 6 -4.90 5.98 2.49
N ALA A 7 -4.43 4.94 1.80
CA ALA A 7 -4.45 4.84 0.35
C ALA A 7 -5.29 3.65 -0.15
N THR A 8 -5.93 3.82 -1.30
CA THR A 8 -6.49 2.73 -2.11
C THR A 8 -5.40 2.11 -2.99
N ILE A 9 -5.73 1.03 -3.70
CA ILE A 9 -4.87 0.44 -4.74
C ILE A 9 -4.45 1.47 -5.79
N ALA A 10 -5.43 2.20 -6.35
CA ALA A 10 -5.16 3.25 -7.33
C ALA A 10 -4.28 4.35 -6.74
N LYS A 11 -4.59 4.81 -5.52
CA LYS A 11 -3.82 5.89 -4.90
C LYS A 11 -2.40 5.48 -4.56
N LEU A 12 -2.18 4.23 -4.16
CA LEU A 12 -0.84 3.71 -3.88
C LEU A 12 0.01 3.64 -5.16
N LYS A 13 -0.60 3.33 -6.31
CA LYS A 13 0.06 3.40 -7.62
C LYS A 13 0.49 4.84 -7.93
N ASP A 14 -0.38 5.82 -7.70
CA ASP A 14 -0.05 7.22 -7.97
C ASP A 14 1.06 7.75 -7.05
N ILE A 15 1.13 7.28 -5.80
CA ILE A 15 2.10 7.76 -4.80
C ILE A 15 3.46 7.06 -4.94
N LEU A 16 3.46 5.73 -5.09
CA LEU A 16 4.68 4.91 -5.05
C LEU A 16 5.08 4.34 -6.42
N GLY A 17 4.31 4.59 -7.48
CA GLY A 17 4.54 4.00 -8.80
C GLY A 17 4.28 2.49 -8.88
N LEU A 18 3.72 1.88 -7.83
CA LEU A 18 3.51 0.42 -7.77
C LEU A 18 2.26 0.02 -8.54
N SER A 19 2.43 -0.75 -9.62
CA SER A 19 1.30 -1.31 -10.39
C SER A 19 0.43 -2.24 -9.54
N GLU A 20 -0.85 -2.38 -9.88
CA GLU A 20 -1.79 -3.19 -9.11
C GLU A 20 -1.37 -4.66 -9.00
N SER A 21 -0.80 -5.23 -10.06
CA SER A 21 -0.26 -6.59 -10.07
C SER A 21 0.92 -6.73 -9.11
N THR A 22 1.79 -5.71 -9.04
CA THR A 22 2.91 -5.67 -8.09
C THR A 22 2.41 -5.56 -6.66
N GLN A 23 1.44 -4.68 -6.41
CA GLN A 23 0.79 -4.58 -5.10
C GLN A 23 0.16 -5.92 -4.69
N TRP A 24 -0.56 -6.60 -5.60
CA TRP A 24 -1.15 -7.90 -5.32
C TRP A 24 -0.11 -8.95 -4.95
N ARG A 25 0.98 -9.04 -5.72
CA ARG A 25 2.09 -9.96 -5.45
C ARG A 25 2.78 -9.65 -4.11
N MET A 26 3.10 -8.38 -3.84
CA MET A 26 3.73 -8.01 -2.58
C MET A 26 2.82 -8.30 -1.36
N ARG A 27 1.50 -8.13 -1.49
CA ARG A 27 0.55 -8.56 -0.44
C ARG A 27 0.57 -10.07 -0.23
N LYS A 28 0.64 -10.86 -1.31
CA LYS A 28 0.74 -12.33 -1.25
C LYS A 28 2.04 -12.79 -0.60
N ASP A 29 3.14 -12.09 -0.88
CA ASP A 29 4.47 -12.40 -0.37
C ASP A 29 4.73 -11.84 1.04
N GLY A 30 3.76 -11.16 1.66
CA GLY A 30 3.90 -10.50 2.97
C GLY A 30 4.82 -9.27 2.96
N ARG A 31 5.16 -8.75 1.78
CA ARG A 31 6.08 -7.61 1.58
C ARG A 31 5.39 -6.26 1.52
N LEU A 32 4.07 -6.23 1.64
CA LEU A 32 3.28 -5.00 1.65
C LEU A 32 2.14 -5.14 2.66
N ALA A 33 2.24 -4.41 3.76
CA ALA A 33 1.18 -4.31 4.76
C ALA A 33 -0.12 -3.79 4.13
N PHE A 34 -1.25 -4.42 4.45
CA PHE A 34 -2.56 -4.02 3.94
C PHE A 34 -3.65 -4.46 4.91
N PHE A 35 -4.81 -3.82 4.80
CA PHE A 35 -6.01 -4.24 5.50
C PHE A 35 -7.24 -4.15 4.59
N LYS A 36 -8.34 -4.76 5.01
CA LYS A 36 -9.60 -4.75 4.26
C LYS A 36 -10.63 -3.90 4.99
N ILE A 37 -11.34 -3.07 4.22
CA ILE A 37 -12.60 -2.43 4.65
C ILE A 37 -13.69 -3.03 3.77
N GLY A 38 -14.46 -3.96 4.33
CA GLY A 38 -15.39 -4.80 3.57
C GLY A 38 -14.65 -5.61 2.50
N ARG A 39 -15.01 -5.39 1.23
CA ARG A 39 -14.37 -6.04 0.06
C ARG A 39 -13.18 -5.27 -0.51
N SER A 40 -12.93 -4.04 -0.04
CA SER A 40 -11.88 -3.17 -0.58
C SER A 40 -10.58 -3.30 0.20
N VAL A 41 -9.45 -3.32 -0.51
CA VAL A 41 -8.13 -3.23 0.11
C VAL A 41 -7.75 -1.77 0.35
N ARG A 42 -7.17 -1.52 1.52
CA ARG A 42 -6.62 -0.24 1.94
C ARG A 42 -5.22 -0.43 2.50
N TYR A 43 -4.49 0.67 2.50
CA TYR A 43 -3.11 0.76 2.90
C TYR A 43 -2.97 1.90 3.89
N LYS A 44 -2.17 1.69 4.94
CA LYS A 44 -1.68 2.78 5.76
C LYS A 44 -0.32 3.20 5.22
N LEU A 45 -0.21 4.42 4.72
CA LEU A 45 1.00 4.89 4.04
C LEU A 45 2.19 4.95 4.99
N SER A 46 2.00 5.41 6.23
CA SER A 46 3.10 5.45 7.21
C SER A 46 3.72 4.06 7.41
N GLU A 47 2.90 3.04 7.59
CA GLU A 47 3.33 1.65 7.82
C GLU A 47 4.06 1.07 6.60
N ILE A 48 3.58 1.37 5.38
CA ILE A 48 4.26 0.94 4.16
C ILE A 48 5.61 1.62 4.01
N LEU A 49 5.67 2.93 4.27
CA LEU A 49 6.92 3.69 4.16
C LEU A 49 7.94 3.18 5.19
N GLU A 50 7.53 2.99 6.45
CA GLU A 50 8.36 2.37 7.48
C GLU A 50 8.87 0.97 7.05
N GLN A 51 8.00 0.14 6.46
CA GLN A 51 8.37 -1.19 5.98
C GLN A 51 9.37 -1.16 4.80
N LEU A 52 9.29 -0.14 3.94
CA LEU A 52 10.18 0.04 2.80
C LEU A 52 11.53 0.65 3.22
N GLU A 53 11.55 1.55 4.21
CA GLU A 53 12.76 2.16 4.76
C GLU A 53 13.55 1.19 5.66
N ALA A 54 12.89 0.26 6.33
CA ALA A 54 13.52 -0.74 7.17
C ALA A 54 14.25 -1.87 6.40
N ARG A 55 14.45 -1.73 5.08
CA ARG A 55 15.08 -2.71 4.18
C ARG A 55 16.33 -2.13 3.53
#